data_AF-H3CKC5-F1
#
_entry.id   AF-H3CKC5-F1
#
_cell.length_a   1.000
_cell.length_b   1.000
_cell.length_c   1.000
_cell.angle_alpha   90.00
_cell.angle_beta   90.00
_cell.angle_gamma   90.00
#
_symmetry.space_group_name_H-M   'P 1'
#
loop_
_entity.id
_entity.type
_entity.pdbx_description
1 polymer ?
#
loop_
_entity_poly.entity_id
_entity_poly.type
_entity_poly.pdbx_seq_one_letter_code
_entity_poly.pdbx_strand_id
1 'polypeptide(L)'
;DFFGSLSVEDSLECLRAMLSANIRQNLQICVQVASKYHEQLTTQALTELFESFKSFEGLFYFLGSIVNFSQDPEVHFKYIQAACKTGQIKEVERICRESNCYDPERVKNFLKEAKLTDQLPLIIVCDRFDFVHDLVLYLYRNNLQKY
;
A
#
# COMPACT_ATOMS: atom_id res chain seq x y z
N ASP A 1 10.55 26.42 -1.54
CA ASP A 1 10.91 25.97 -0.18
C ASP A 1 9.86 26.34 0.90
N PHE A 2 8.57 26.11 0.66
CA PHE A 2 7.52 26.43 1.65
C PHE A 2 7.45 25.37 2.76
N PHE A 3 7.23 24.11 2.40
CA PHE A 3 7.12 22.98 3.34
C PHE A 3 8.40 22.65 4.12
N GLY A 4 9.58 22.95 3.58
CA GLY A 4 10.85 22.73 4.30
C GLY A 4 11.12 23.74 5.42
N SER A 5 10.33 24.83 5.51
CA SER A 5 10.45 25.87 6.53
C SER A 5 9.32 25.83 7.57
N LEU A 6 8.30 25.01 7.34
CA LEU A 6 7.15 24.86 8.23
C LEU A 6 7.41 23.83 9.32
N SER A 7 6.68 23.95 10.44
CA SER A 7 6.63 22.88 11.43
C SER A 7 5.99 21.62 10.82
N VAL A 8 6.21 20.47 11.47
CA VAL A 8 5.60 19.19 11.06
C VAL A 8 4.07 19.29 11.07
N GLU A 9 3.51 19.89 12.13
CA GLU A 9 2.08 20.06 12.31
C GLU A 9 1.47 20.95 11.22
N ASP A 10 2.08 22.12 10.96
CA ASP A 10 1.60 23.05 9.92
C ASP A 10 1.67 22.42 8.53
N SER A 11 2.70 21.62 8.27
CA SER A 11 2.85 20.91 6.99
C SER A 11 1.75 19.87 6.77
N LEU A 12 1.40 19.10 7.81
CA LEU A 12 0.32 18.12 7.74
C LEU A 12 -1.05 18.80 7.61
N GLU A 13 -1.28 19.91 8.31
CA GLU A 13 -2.51 20.70 8.17
C GLU A 13 -2.63 21.33 6.78
N CYS A 14 -1.53 21.80 6.19
CA CYS A 14 -1.52 22.26 4.81
C CYS A 14 -1.93 21.15 3.83
N LEU A 15 -1.37 19.95 3.96
CA LEU A 15 -1.75 18.82 3.11
C LEU A 15 -3.23 18.43 3.30
N ARG A 16 -3.71 18.42 4.55
CA ARG A 16 -5.12 18.17 4.88
C ARG A 16 -6.03 19.22 4.25
N ALA A 17 -5.68 20.50 4.32
CA ALA A 17 -6.43 21.59 3.72
C ALA A 17 -6.46 21.47 2.19
N MET A 18 -5.33 21.13 1.56
CA MET A 18 -5.26 20.91 0.11
C MET A 18 -6.15 19.75 -0.34
N LEU A 19 -6.11 18.60 0.34
CA LEU A 19 -6.94 17.45 0.02
C LEU A 19 -8.43 17.73 0.26
N SER A 20 -8.77 18.47 1.32
CA SER A 20 -10.15 18.89 1.63
C SER A 20 -10.72 19.84 0.59
N ALA A 21 -9.90 20.77 0.08
CA ALA A 21 -10.34 21.77 -0.88
C ALA A 21 -10.68 21.16 -2.24
N ASN A 22 -9.78 20.33 -2.80
CA ASN A 22 -10.03 19.61 -4.04
C ASN A 22 -9.03 18.45 -4.19
N ILE A 23 -9.44 17.27 -3.73
CA ILE A 23 -8.57 16.08 -3.80
C ILE A 23 -8.11 15.79 -5.23
N ARG A 24 -9.00 15.85 -6.21
CA ARG A 24 -8.71 15.40 -7.59
C ARG A 24 -7.65 16.29 -8.25
N GLN A 25 -7.68 17.60 -7.96
CA GLN A 25 -6.71 18.56 -8.46
C GLN A 25 -5.40 18.54 -7.66
N ASN A 26 -5.49 18.40 -6.33
CA ASN A 26 -4.34 18.58 -5.44
C ASN A 26 -3.58 17.29 -5.13
N LEU A 27 -4.12 16.13 -5.48
CA LEU A 27 -3.55 14.82 -5.12
C LEU A 27 -2.09 14.69 -5.51
N GLN A 28 -1.76 15.00 -6.77
CA GLN A 28 -0.41 14.85 -7.31
C GLN A 28 0.61 15.71 -6.54
N ILE A 29 0.24 16.95 -6.19
CA ILE A 29 1.11 17.83 -5.41
C ILE A 29 1.26 17.31 -3.98
N CYS A 30 0.16 16.86 -3.36
CA CYS A 30 0.21 16.30 -2.01
C CYS A 30 1.10 15.05 -1.95
N VAL A 31 1.04 14.18 -2.95
CA VAL A 31 1.92 13.01 -3.08
C VAL A 31 3.38 13.44 -3.22
N GLN A 32 3.70 14.42 -4.08
CA GLN A 32 5.07 14.90 -4.25
C GLN A 32 5.65 15.49 -2.96
N VAL A 33 4.85 16.26 -2.22
CA VAL A 33 5.26 16.80 -0.91
C VAL A 33 5.45 15.67 0.10
N ALA A 34 4.51 14.72 0.20
CA ALA A 34 4.64 13.55 1.06
C ALA A 34 5.91 12.75 0.76
N SER A 35 6.17 12.43 -0.51
CA SER A 35 7.36 11.70 -0.96
C SER A 35 8.66 12.45 -0.69
N LYS A 36 8.66 13.79 -0.71
CA LYS A 36 9.87 14.58 -0.47
C LYS A 36 10.18 14.76 1.02
N TYR A 37 9.16 14.88 1.86
CA TYR A 37 9.31 15.25 3.27
C TYR A 37 8.90 14.14 4.25
N HIS A 38 8.74 12.89 3.80
CA HIS A 38 8.29 11.79 4.66
C HIS A 38 9.20 11.50 5.86
N GLU A 39 10.51 11.77 5.76
CA GLU A 39 11.43 11.61 6.89
C GLU A 39 11.09 12.58 8.04
N GLN A 40 10.68 13.81 7.70
CA GLN A 40 10.28 14.82 8.66
C GLN A 40 8.82 14.65 9.11
N LEU A 41 7.91 14.34 8.17
CA LEU A 41 6.47 14.24 8.43
C LEU A 41 6.06 12.87 8.98
N THR A 42 6.96 11.89 8.96
CA THR A 42 6.75 10.47 9.23
C THR A 42 5.83 9.79 8.22
N THR A 43 6.20 8.57 7.83
CA THR A 43 5.37 7.74 6.94
C THR A 43 4.01 7.43 7.54
N GLN A 44 3.95 7.18 8.85
CA GLN A 44 2.71 6.86 9.55
C GLN A 44 1.68 8.01 9.45
N ALA A 45 2.07 9.24 9.78
CA ALA A 45 1.13 10.37 9.73
C ALA A 45 0.64 10.66 8.31
N LEU A 46 1.51 10.50 7.30
CA LEU A 46 1.14 10.63 5.89
C LEU A 46 0.20 9.50 5.44
N THR A 47 0.42 8.26 5.90
CA THR A 47 -0.50 7.14 5.67
C THR A 47 -1.87 7.43 6.25
N GLU A 48 -1.94 7.80 7.53
CA GLU A 48 -3.20 8.15 8.22
C GLU A 48 -3.92 9.31 7.52
N LEU A 49 -3.17 10.31 7.04
CA LEU A 49 -3.72 11.42 6.27
C LEU A 49 -4.41 10.93 5.00
N PHE A 50 -3.74 10.18 4.12
CA PHE A 50 -4.37 9.69 2.89
C PHE A 50 -5.54 8.74 3.17
N GLU A 51 -5.45 7.91 4.22
CA GLU A 51 -6.53 7.02 4.65
C GLU A 51 -7.77 7.77 5.14
N SER A 52 -7.59 8.89 5.86
CA SER A 52 -8.70 9.73 6.34
C SER A 52 -9.55 10.29 5.19
N PHE A 53 -8.93 10.53 4.03
CA PHE A 53 -9.61 10.94 2.79
C PHE A 53 -10.03 9.77 1.89
N LYS A 54 -9.84 8.53 2.33
CA LYS A 54 -10.03 7.30 1.54
C LYS A 54 -9.27 7.33 0.20
N SER A 55 -8.14 8.03 0.17
CA SER A 55 -7.32 8.23 -1.02
C SER A 55 -6.34 7.08 -1.22
N PHE A 56 -6.83 5.93 -1.69
CA PHE A 56 -5.98 4.78 -1.96
C PHE A 56 -5.02 5.02 -3.13
N GLU A 57 -5.41 5.88 -4.08
CA GLU A 57 -4.53 6.33 -5.16
C GLU A 57 -3.36 7.18 -4.63
N GLY A 58 -3.64 8.14 -3.74
CA GLY A 58 -2.60 8.94 -3.09
C GLY A 58 -1.65 8.08 -2.26
N LEU A 59 -2.23 7.17 -1.46
CA LEU A 59 -1.45 6.24 -0.65
C LEU A 59 -0.58 5.32 -1.52
N PHE A 60 -1.11 4.82 -2.64
CA PHE A 60 -0.36 3.99 -3.58
C PHE A 60 0.83 4.74 -4.16
N TYR A 61 0.64 5.95 -4.69
CA TYR A 61 1.76 6.70 -5.27
C TYR A 61 2.79 7.14 -4.23
N PHE A 62 2.33 7.57 -3.05
CA PHE A 62 3.23 7.95 -1.96
C PHE A 62 4.06 6.76 -1.48
N LEU A 63 3.41 5.66 -1.08
CA LEU A 63 4.13 4.48 -0.59
C LEU A 63 4.99 3.85 -1.69
N GLY A 64 4.54 3.88 -2.94
CA GLY A 64 5.32 3.40 -4.09
C GLY A 64 6.66 4.14 -4.26
N SER A 65 6.74 5.42 -3.84
CA SER A 65 7.98 6.19 -3.89
C SER A 65 9.02 5.78 -2.82
N ILE A 66 8.58 5.10 -1.74
CA ILE A 66 9.45 4.75 -0.60
C ILE A 66 9.57 3.24 -0.35
N VAL A 67 8.64 2.42 -0.83
CA VAL A 67 8.52 0.99 -0.47
C VAL A 67 9.78 0.19 -0.82
N ASN A 68 10.46 0.51 -1.92
CA ASN A 68 11.67 -0.19 -2.36
C ASN A 68 12.88 0.06 -1.44
N PHE A 69 12.84 1.12 -0.63
CA PHE A 69 13.91 1.49 0.30
C PHE A 69 13.51 1.27 1.77
N SER A 70 12.22 1.06 2.04
CA SER A 70 11.71 0.82 3.38
C SER A 70 11.93 -0.63 3.81
N GLN A 71 12.33 -0.81 5.07
CA GLN A 71 12.37 -2.11 5.75
C GLN A 71 11.18 -2.29 6.70
N ASP A 72 10.25 -1.31 6.76
CA ASP A 72 9.10 -1.34 7.65
C ASP A 72 7.99 -2.26 7.08
N PRO A 73 7.61 -3.34 7.78
CA PRO A 73 6.54 -4.23 7.35
C PRO A 73 5.20 -3.53 7.11
N GLU A 74 4.89 -2.48 7.87
CA GLU A 74 3.63 -1.76 7.73
C GLU A 74 3.59 -0.99 6.40
N VAL A 75 4.71 -0.41 5.96
CA VAL A 75 4.81 0.27 4.66
C VAL A 75 4.52 -0.70 3.51
N HIS A 76 5.12 -1.89 3.55
CA HIS A 76 4.90 -2.91 2.52
C HIS A 76 3.46 -3.43 2.54
N PHE A 77 2.92 -3.69 3.72
CA PHE A 77 1.53 -4.13 3.85
C PHE A 77 0.54 -3.08 3.35
N LYS A 78 0.68 -1.81 3.77
CA LYS A 78 -0.18 -0.71 3.32
C LYS A 78 -0.06 -0.48 1.82
N TYR A 79 1.13 -0.65 1.24
CA TYR A 79 1.33 -0.55 -0.20
C TYR A 79 0.61 -1.66 -0.97
N ILE A 80 0.69 -2.91 -0.49
CA ILE A 80 -0.09 -4.04 -1.02
C ILE A 80 -1.60 -3.72 -0.96
N GLN A 81 -2.09 -3.22 0.18
CA GLN A 81 -3.49 -2.85 0.33
C GLN A 81 -3.92 -1.75 -0.65
N ALA A 82 -3.10 -0.71 -0.79
CA ALA A 82 -3.35 0.41 -1.70
C ALA A 82 -3.36 -0.07 -3.16
N ALA A 83 -2.36 -0.85 -3.58
CA ALA A 83 -2.27 -1.42 -4.93
C ALA A 83 -3.45 -2.34 -5.26
N CYS A 84 -3.89 -3.19 -4.32
CA CYS A 84 -5.10 -4.00 -4.49
C CYS A 84 -6.34 -3.13 -4.71
N LYS A 85 -6.53 -2.09 -3.89
CA LYS A 85 -7.71 -1.21 -3.97
C LYS A 85 -7.75 -0.32 -5.20
N THR A 86 -6.58 -0.05 -5.80
CA THR A 86 -6.47 0.70 -7.06
C THR A 86 -6.45 -0.19 -8.31
N GLY A 87 -6.50 -1.52 -8.13
CA GLY A 87 -6.47 -2.48 -9.23
C GLY A 87 -5.08 -2.68 -9.87
N GLN A 88 -4.02 -2.23 -9.20
CA GLN A 88 -2.64 -2.32 -9.68
C GLN A 88 -2.02 -3.69 -9.37
N ILE A 89 -2.62 -4.75 -9.92
CA ILE A 89 -2.30 -6.15 -9.60
C ILE A 89 -0.83 -6.50 -9.88
N LYS A 90 -0.22 -5.90 -10.90
CA LYS A 90 1.20 -6.10 -11.23
C LYS A 90 2.13 -5.67 -10.08
N GLU A 91 1.81 -4.57 -9.39
CA GLU A 91 2.60 -4.13 -8.24
C GLU A 91 2.35 -5.00 -7.01
N VAL A 92 1.12 -5.50 -6.84
CA VAL A 92 0.81 -6.49 -5.79
C VAL A 92 1.66 -7.74 -5.99
N GLU A 93 1.70 -8.27 -7.23
CA GLU A 93 2.53 -9.41 -7.60
C GLU A 93 4.02 -9.14 -7.34
N ARG A 94 4.53 -8.00 -7.83
CA ARG A 94 5.93 -7.60 -7.68
C ARG A 94 6.36 -7.60 -6.21
N ILE A 95 5.61 -6.91 -5.35
CA ILE A 95 5.94 -6.83 -3.93
C ILE A 95 5.79 -8.19 -3.25
N CYS A 96 4.74 -8.95 -3.56
CA CYS A 96 4.57 -10.31 -3.05
C CYS A 96 5.72 -11.23 -3.46
N ARG A 97 6.39 -10.98 -4.58
CA ARG A 97 7.52 -11.79 -5.08
C ARG A 97 8.89 -11.32 -4.57
N GLU A 98 9.11 -10.02 -4.54
CA GLU A 98 10.44 -9.44 -4.33
C GLU A 98 10.69 -9.01 -2.88
N SER A 99 9.66 -8.56 -2.17
CA SER A 99 9.84 -8.05 -0.81
C SER A 99 10.00 -9.18 0.21
N ASN A 100 10.91 -8.97 1.16
CA ASN A 100 11.08 -9.79 2.37
C ASN A 100 10.63 -9.03 3.64
N CYS A 101 10.05 -7.84 3.50
CA CYS A 101 9.80 -6.95 4.62
C CYS A 101 8.38 -7.07 5.18
N TYR A 102 7.44 -7.73 4.51
CA TYR A 102 6.06 -7.87 5.00
C TYR A 102 5.87 -9.13 5.85
N ASP A 103 4.85 -9.11 6.71
CA ASP A 103 4.37 -10.31 7.41
C ASP A 103 3.61 -11.23 6.43
N PRO A 104 4.12 -12.44 6.12
CA PRO A 104 3.51 -13.33 5.14
C PRO A 104 2.13 -13.84 5.53
N GLU A 105 1.88 -14.08 6.82
CA GLU A 105 0.60 -14.56 7.32
C GLU A 105 -0.47 -13.48 7.16
N ARG A 106 -0.13 -12.23 7.52
CA ARG A 106 -1.01 -11.07 7.37
C ARG A 106 -1.33 -10.79 5.90
N VAL A 107 -0.33 -10.84 5.02
CA VAL A 107 -0.54 -10.63 3.57
C VAL A 107 -1.38 -11.75 2.96
N LYS A 108 -1.09 -13.03 3.27
CA LYS A 108 -1.89 -14.18 2.81
C LYS A 108 -3.36 -14.02 3.18
N ASN A 109 -3.66 -13.71 4.44
CA ASN A 109 -5.03 -13.57 4.92
C ASN A 109 -5.74 -12.39 4.25
N PHE A 110 -5.06 -11.25 4.07
CA PHE A 110 -5.57 -10.13 3.30
C PHE A 110 -5.90 -10.52 1.84
N LEU A 111 -5.00 -11.21 1.14
CA LEU A 111 -5.21 -11.59 -0.27
C LEU A 111 -6.36 -12.60 -0.45
N LYS A 112 -6.55 -13.52 0.51
CA LYS A 112 -7.71 -14.43 0.55
C LYS A 112 -9.03 -13.65 0.71
N GLU A 113 -9.03 -12.61 1.54
CA GLU A 113 -10.21 -11.75 1.74
C GLU A 113 -10.46 -10.82 0.55
N ALA A 114 -9.40 -10.33 -0.08
CA ALA A 114 -9.47 -9.42 -1.22
C ALA A 114 -10.11 -10.05 -2.46
N LYS A 115 -10.10 -11.40 -2.57
CA LYS A 115 -10.73 -12.17 -3.65
C LYS A 115 -10.42 -11.61 -5.04
N LEU A 116 -9.14 -11.32 -5.29
CA LEU A 116 -8.67 -10.80 -6.57
C LEU A 116 -9.06 -11.76 -7.71
N THR A 117 -9.37 -11.24 -8.89
CA THR A 117 -9.67 -12.10 -10.05
C THR A 117 -8.48 -12.97 -10.44
N ASP A 118 -7.28 -12.42 -10.31
CA ASP A 118 -6.01 -13.11 -10.47
C ASP A 118 -5.47 -13.54 -9.11
N GLN A 119 -5.26 -14.85 -8.95
CA GLN A 119 -4.78 -15.46 -7.71
C GLN A 119 -3.25 -15.50 -7.63
N LEU A 120 -2.53 -15.10 -8.68
CA LEU A 120 -1.08 -15.18 -8.72
C LEU A 120 -0.38 -14.51 -7.52
N PRO A 121 -0.78 -13.32 -7.02
CA PRO A 121 -0.17 -12.77 -5.82
C PRO A 121 -0.31 -13.66 -4.57
N LEU A 122 -1.48 -14.28 -4.38
CA LEU A 122 -1.71 -15.20 -3.26
C LEU A 122 -0.86 -16.47 -3.44
N ILE A 123 -0.82 -17.02 -4.66
CA ILE A 123 -0.01 -18.21 -4.97
C ILE A 123 1.46 -17.96 -4.65
N ILE A 124 2.01 -16.80 -5.04
CA ILE A 124 3.40 -16.43 -4.77
C ILE A 124 3.68 -16.37 -3.27
N VAL A 125 2.82 -15.72 -2.48
CA VAL A 125 3.02 -15.64 -1.01
C VAL A 125 2.98 -17.04 -0.40
N CYS A 126 2.03 -17.88 -0.83
CA CYS A 126 1.90 -19.22 -0.29
C CYS A 126 3.08 -20.14 -0.68
N ASP A 127 3.61 -20.01 -1.89
CA ASP A 127 4.77 -20.78 -2.36
C ASP A 127 6.06 -20.34 -1.64
N ARG A 128 6.30 -19.03 -1.53
CA ARG A 128 7.51 -18.47 -0.90
C ARG A 128 7.65 -18.77 0.59
N PHE A 129 6.52 -18.95 1.29
CA PHE A 129 6.48 -19.07 2.74
C PHE A 129 5.80 -20.36 3.21
N ASP A 130 5.80 -21.40 2.38
CA ASP A 130 5.35 -22.77 2.71
C ASP A 130 3.87 -22.89 3.15
N PHE A 131 2.99 -21.98 2.71
CA PHE A 131 1.54 -22.05 2.95
C PHE A 131 0.76 -22.81 1.86
N VAL A 132 1.43 -23.75 1.16
CA VAL A 132 0.82 -24.52 0.06
C VAL A 132 -0.46 -25.23 0.50
N HIS A 133 -0.50 -25.79 1.71
CA HIS A 133 -1.70 -26.45 2.23
C HIS A 133 -2.90 -25.48 2.34
N ASP A 134 -2.67 -24.29 2.89
CA ASP A 134 -3.70 -23.26 3.03
C ASP A 134 -4.21 -22.76 1.68
N LEU A 135 -3.30 -22.65 0.70
CA LEU A 135 -3.63 -22.31 -0.68
C LEU A 135 -4.56 -23.35 -1.30
N VAL A 136 -4.22 -24.64 -1.22
CA VAL A 136 -5.05 -25.72 -1.78
C VAL A 136 -6.46 -25.70 -1.17
N LEU A 137 -6.57 -25.58 0.15
CA LEU A 137 -7.86 -25.50 0.83
C LEU A 137 -8.67 -24.29 0.37
N TYR A 138 -8.02 -23.14 0.20
CA TYR A 138 -8.67 -21.92 -0.27
C TYR A 138 -9.17 -22.06 -1.72
N LEU A 139 -8.33 -22.54 -2.65
CA LEU A 139 -8.71 -22.69 -4.05
C LEU A 139 -9.85 -23.70 -4.23
N TYR A 140 -9.79 -24.82 -3.51
CA TYR A 140 -10.85 -25.83 -3.52
C TYR A 140 -12.19 -25.27 -3.04
N ARG A 141 -12.21 -24.60 -1.87
CA ARG A 141 -13.44 -24.02 -1.29
C ARG A 141 -14.08 -22.94 -2.17
N ASN A 142 -13.29 -22.26 -3.00
CA ASN A 142 -13.76 -21.19 -3.87
C ASN A 142 -13.96 -21.62 -5.33
N ASN A 143 -13.86 -22.92 -5.64
CA ASN A 143 -13.97 -23.47 -7.00
C ASN A 143 -12.95 -22.85 -7.99
N LEU A 144 -11.74 -22.54 -7.52
CA LEU A 144 -10.66 -21.91 -8.31
C LEU A 144 -9.66 -22.95 -8.84
N GLN A 145 -10.11 -24.18 -9.13
CA GLN A 145 -9.28 -25.34 -9.51
C GLN A 145 -8.49 -25.19 -10.83
N LYS A 146 -8.66 -24.07 -11.54
CA LYS A 146 -7.94 -23.74 -12.78
C LYS A 146 -6.51 -23.24 -12.53
N TYR A 147 -6.18 -22.94 -11.28
CA TYR A 147 -4.85 -22.57 -10.79
C TYR A 147 -4.28 -23.74 -9.99
#